data_AF-A0A7X7C4A7-F1
#
_entry.id   AF-A0A7X7C4A7-F1
#
_cell.length_a   1.000
_cell.length_b   1.000
_cell.length_c   1.000
_cell.angle_alpha   90.00
_cell.angle_beta   90.00
_cell.angle_gamma   90.00
#
_symmetry.space_group_name_H-M   'P 1'
#
loop_
_entity.id
_entity.type
_entity.pdbx_description
1 polymer ?
#
loop_
_entity_poly.entity_id
_entity_poly.type
_entity_poly.pdbx_seq_one_letter_code
_entity_poly.pdbx_strand_id
1 'polypeptide(L)' 'MTKKERYKNVINWFEANAESAETELNYNNNFELLVAVILSAQCTDKRVNIITPALFEAFPTPEVMMESSP' A
#
# COMPACT_ATOMS: atom_id res chain seq x y z
N MET A 1 -21.78 -25.16 12.87
CA MET A 1 -21.41 -23.95 12.09
C MET A 1 -20.90 -24.37 10.72
N THR A 2 -21.54 -23.90 9.66
CA THR A 2 -21.10 -24.10 8.28
C THR A 2 -19.86 -23.24 7.97
N LYS A 3 -19.15 -23.55 6.87
CA LYS A 3 -18.01 -22.74 6.40
C LYS A 3 -18.44 -21.28 6.13
N LYS A 4 -19.65 -21.08 5.58
CA LYS A 4 -20.23 -19.76 5.30
C LYS A 4 -20.48 -18.96 6.59
N GLU A 5 -21.08 -19.59 7.59
CA GLU A 5 -21.32 -18.97 8.91
C GLU A 5 -20.00 -18.59 9.59
N ARG A 6 -18.96 -19.41 9.47
CA ARG A 6 -17.64 -19.12 10.04
C ARG A 6 -17.04 -17.84 9.44
N TYR A 7 -16.99 -17.71 8.11
CA TYR A 7 -16.45 -16.51 7.48
C TYR A 7 -17.24 -15.26 7.84
N LYS A 8 -18.57 -15.36 7.86
CA LYS A 8 -19.42 -14.24 8.26
C LYS A 8 -19.08 -13.76 9.67
N ASN A 9 -18.91 -14.67 10.62
CA ASN A 9 -18.57 -14.30 12.00
C ASN A 9 -17.19 -13.63 12.10
N VAL A 10 -16.20 -14.07 11.31
CA VAL A 10 -14.85 -13.46 11.29
C VAL A 10 -14.91 -12.04 10.70
N ILE A 11 -15.59 -11.87 9.56
CA ILE A 11 -15.73 -10.56 8.92
C ILE A 11 -16.45 -9.58 9.84
N ASN A 12 -17.60 -9.99 10.40
CA ASN A 12 -18.35 -9.17 11.35
C ASN A 12 -17.50 -8.75 12.56
N TRP A 13 -16.60 -9.62 13.03
CA TRP A 13 -15.69 -9.26 14.12
C TRP A 13 -14.70 -8.17 13.68
N PHE A 14 -14.09 -8.28 12.51
CA PHE A 14 -13.19 -7.23 12.00
C PHE A 14 -13.93 -5.91 11.73
N GLU A 15 -15.13 -5.95 11.13
CA GLU A 15 -15.94 -4.75 10.91
C GLU A 15 -16.28 -4.01 12.22
N ALA A 16 -16.45 -4.75 13.32
CA ALA A 16 -16.77 -4.17 14.63
C ALA A 16 -15.55 -3.78 15.49
N ASN A 17 -14.35 -4.30 15.18
CA ASN A 17 -13.16 -4.14 16.03
C ASN A 17 -11.95 -3.49 15.33
N ALA A 18 -11.99 -3.32 14.01
CA ALA A 18 -10.92 -2.71 13.21
C ALA A 18 -11.46 -1.47 12.45
N GLU A 19 -11.90 -0.46 13.21
CA GLU A 19 -12.63 0.71 12.71
C GLU A 19 -11.89 1.57 11.66
N SER A 20 -10.57 1.39 11.51
CA SER A 20 -9.74 2.23 10.62
C SER A 20 -8.66 1.41 9.88
N ALA A 21 -8.98 0.19 9.44
CA ALA A 21 -8.06 -0.59 8.64
C ALA A 21 -7.87 0.03 7.24
N GLU A 22 -6.72 0.66 7.01
CA GLU A 22 -6.29 1.24 5.74
C GLU A 22 -4.89 0.74 5.35
N THR A 23 -4.39 1.12 4.18
CA THR A 23 -3.02 0.78 3.80
C THR A 23 -2.02 1.53 4.66
N GLU A 24 -0.93 0.87 5.07
CA GLU A 24 0.16 1.52 5.79
C GLU A 24 1.16 2.22 4.85
N LEU A 25 0.99 2.11 3.53
CA LEU A 25 1.85 2.77 2.55
C LEU A 25 1.56 4.27 2.53
N ASN A 26 2.61 5.09 2.61
CA ASN A 26 2.51 6.55 2.51
C ASN A 26 2.54 6.98 1.04
N TYR A 27 1.51 7.71 0.60
CA TYR A 27 1.38 8.25 -0.76
C TYR A 27 0.48 9.50 -0.76
N ASN A 28 0.64 10.37 -1.75
CA ASN A 28 -0.17 11.58 -1.93
C ASN A 28 -1.09 11.51 -3.16
N ASN A 29 -0.84 10.56 -4.07
CA ASN A 29 -1.60 10.40 -5.31
C ASN A 29 -1.54 8.94 -5.81
N ASN A 30 -2.32 8.65 -6.86
CA ASN A 30 -2.43 7.29 -7.42
C ASN A 30 -1.12 6.76 -8.03
N PHE A 31 -0.27 7.64 -8.55
CA PHE A 31 1.03 7.25 -9.11
C PHE A 31 1.97 6.78 -8.00
N GLU A 32 2.09 7.55 -6.92
CA GLU A 32 2.87 7.19 -5.74
C GLU A 32 2.39 5.87 -5.13
N LEU A 33 1.07 5.68 -4.99
CA LEU A 33 0.52 4.42 -4.48
C LEU A 33 0.86 3.23 -5.37
N LEU A 34 0.73 3.37 -6.69
CA LEU A 34 1.06 2.30 -7.64
C LEU A 34 2.53 1.88 -7.51
N VAL A 35 3.45 2.85 -7.46
CA VAL A 35 4.88 2.58 -7.30
C VAL A 35 5.17 1.96 -5.94
N ALA A 36 4.57 2.47 -4.86
CA ALA A 36 4.74 1.94 -3.51
C ALA A 36 4.27 0.48 -3.40
N VAL A 37 3.15 0.12 -4.06
CA VAL A 37 2.64 -1.26 -4.13
C VAL A 37 3.56 -2.17 -4.94
N ILE A 38 4.16 -1.69 -6.02
CA ILE A 38 5.16 -2.48 -6.77
C ILE A 38 6.38 -2.76 -5.89
N LEU A 39 6.85 -1.76 -5.15
CA LEU A 39 8.01 -1.87 -4.25
C LEU A 39 7.74 -2.70 -2.99
N SER A 40 6.47 -2.86 -2.59
CA SER A 40 6.09 -3.67 -1.43
C SER A 40 6.18 -5.18 -1.70
N ALA A 41 6.36 -5.59 -2.97
CA ALA A 41 6.56 -6.98 -3.32
C ALA A 41 7.75 -7.58 -2.53
N GLN A 42 7.44 -8.55 -1.65
CA GLN A 42 8.41 -9.18 -0.75
C GLN A 42 9.18 -8.19 0.15
N CYS A 43 8.55 -7.05 0.47
CA CYS A 43 9.08 -6.01 1.32
C CYS A 43 8.03 -5.61 2.37
N THR A 44 8.46 -4.94 3.44
CA THR A 44 7.52 -4.42 4.45
C THR A 44 7.15 -2.98 4.13
N ASP A 45 5.90 -2.58 4.39
CA ASP A 45 5.43 -1.19 4.18
C ASP A 45 6.33 -0.16 4.90
N LYS A 46 6.80 -0.48 6.11
CA LYS A 46 7.79 0.34 6.83
C LYS A 46 9.06 0.63 6.01
N ARG A 47 9.59 -0.36 5.29
CA ARG A 47 10.80 -0.20 4.47
C ARG A 47 10.51 0.59 3.20
N VAL A 48 9.36 0.37 2.59
CA VAL A 48 8.88 1.16 1.44
C VAL A 48 8.73 2.63 1.84
N ASN A 49 8.08 2.92 2.97
CA ASN A 49 7.88 4.28 3.48
C ASN A 49 9.17 5.02 3.85
N ILE A 50 10.27 4.31 4.13
CA ILE A 50 11.59 4.92 4.36
C ILE A 50 12.21 5.40 3.04
N ILE A 51 11.98 4.69 1.93
CA ILE A 51 12.66 4.95 0.66
C ILE A 51 11.82 5.80 -0.30
N THR A 52 10.50 5.74 -0.21
CA THR A 52 9.60 6.44 -1.14
C THR A 52 9.69 7.96 -1.09
N PRO A 53 9.93 8.66 0.05
CA PRO A 53 10.02 10.12 0.04
C PRO A 53 11.12 10.64 -0.88
N ALA A 54 12.34 10.08 -0.78
CA ALA A 54 13.45 10.46 -1.64
C ALA A 54 13.25 10.02 -3.10
N LEU A 55 12.61 8.86 -3.32
CA LEU A 55 12.27 8.39 -4.66
C LEU A 55 11.28 9.34 -5.35
N PHE A 56 10.22 9.76 -4.65
CA PHE A 56 9.19 10.63 -5.23
C PHE A 56 9.65 12.08 -5.35
N GLU A 57 10.59 12.53 -4.52
CA GLU A 57 11.28 13.81 -4.73
C GLU A 57 12.11 13.79 -6.03
N ALA A 58 12.83 12.69 -6.30
CA ALA A 58 13.63 12.53 -7.52
C ALA A 58 12.77 12.27 -8.77
N PHE A 59 11.65 11.57 -8.62
CA PHE A 59 10.76 11.15 -9.71
C PHE A 59 9.29 11.49 -9.38
N PRO A 60 8.91 12.78 -9.44
CA PRO A 60 7.60 13.25 -8.98
C PRO A 60 6.45 12.88 -9.91
N THR A 61 6.73 12.54 -11.17
CA THR A 61 5.69 12.14 -12.14
C THR A 61 6.11 10.88 -12.91
N PRO A 62 5.15 10.15 -13.50
CA PRO A 62 5.44 9.01 -14.36
C PRO A 62 6.41 9.33 -15.50
N GLU A 63 6.28 10.51 -16.11
CA GLU A 63 7.11 10.94 -17.25
C GLU A 63 8.56 11.13 -16.83
N VAL A 64 8.81 11.78 -15.69
CA VAL A 64 10.18 11.95 -15.15
C VAL A 64 10.81 10.60 -14.80
N MET A 65 10.03 9.68 -14.20
CA MET A 65 10.50 8.32 -13.91
C MET A 65 10.82 7.54 -15.19
N MET A 66 10.00 7.68 -16.24
CA MET A 66 10.18 7.01 -17.53
C MET A 66 11.44 7.48 -18.27
N GLU A 67 11.79 8.76 -18.18
CA GLU A 67 13.00 9.32 -18.81
C GLU A 67 14.30 8.97 -18.08
N SER A 68 14.20 8.41 -16.87
CA SER A 68 15.36 8.04 -16.06
C SER A 68 16.18 6.92 -16.71
N SER A 69 17.51 7.03 -16.61
CA SER A 69 18.43 5.99 -17.05
C SER A 69 18.82 5.08 -15.87
N PRO A 70 19.07 3.78 -16.11
CA PRO A 70 19.52 2.84 -15.07
C PRO A 70 20.84 3.22 -14.40
#